data_AF-A0A2J7PDX4-F1
#
_entry.id   AF-A0A2J7PDX4-F1
#
_cell.length_a   1.000
_cell.length_b   1.000
_cell.length_c   1.000
_cell.angle_alpha   90.00
_cell.angle_beta   90.00
_cell.angle_gamma   90.00
#
_symmetry.space_group_name_H-M   'P 1'
#
loop_
_entity.id
_entity.type
_entity.pdbx_description
1 polymer ?
#
loop_
_entity_poly.entity_id
_entity_poly.type
_entity_poly.pdbx_seq_one_letter_code
_entity_poly.pdbx_strand_id
1 'polypeptide(L)'
;MDLLLLLAVILVAAGTGVVATLAVQWYVFNHYIKCLPYVGPPGAPISGHFSLPQSLVDALQSSNIPKRESCLALNLLFQFLFKELQNAEKVRRWFRHKLSLEFEELLTRTTTGKLFDCVSIRDLCLGTQFPTIKSVSVKDAVLHPQYQHIETLELCLDLEYSGGFQLSIDANMVLGKAAYLSVKVNHLSGQARLQFTRHPYTHWSFSFFGDPVLELQVESQFQGRPLPQITSIIVSQIRRSLKKKHTLPNYKLRYKPFFPKSEPGEELEEATACPPGTLQVTVIEVTRLMADLVEGDIYCSLAVDDGYTNILGNYTITHT
;
A
#
# COMPACT_ATOMS: atom_id res chain seq x y z
N MET A 1 52.12 56.98 -36.78
CA MET A 1 51.73 55.61 -36.41
C MET A 1 50.44 55.73 -35.64
N ASP A 2 49.34 55.31 -36.26
CA ASP A 2 48.01 55.75 -35.91
C ASP A 2 47.50 55.05 -34.64
N LEU A 3 46.95 55.85 -33.71
CA LEU A 3 46.40 55.42 -32.41
C LEU A 3 45.44 54.22 -32.54
N LEU A 4 44.70 54.16 -33.65
CA LEU A 4 43.80 53.06 -34.03
C LEU A 4 44.53 51.72 -34.20
N LEU A 5 45.73 51.72 -34.77
CA LEU A 5 46.53 50.51 -34.98
C LEU A 5 47.04 49.95 -33.65
N LEU A 6 47.46 50.84 -32.74
CA LEU A 6 47.91 50.45 -31.40
C LEU A 6 46.75 49.85 -30.57
N LEU A 7 45.56 50.44 -30.66
CA LEU A 7 44.36 49.97 -29.96
C LEU A 7 43.88 48.62 -30.52
N ALA A 8 43.97 48.42 -31.84
CA ALA A 8 43.70 47.13 -32.47
C ALA A 8 44.67 46.03 -32.01
N VAL A 9 45.97 46.32 -31.91
CA VAL A 9 46.97 45.35 -31.42
C VAL A 9 46.72 44.97 -29.96
N ILE A 10 46.34 45.93 -29.11
CA ILE A 10 46.01 45.65 -27.69
C ILE A 10 44.76 44.77 -27.59
N LEU A 11 43.71 45.04 -28.38
CA LEU A 11 42.49 44.22 -28.39
C LEU A 11 42.75 42.80 -28.90
N VAL A 12 43.58 42.64 -29.93
CA VAL A 12 43.96 41.32 -30.45
C VAL A 12 44.80 40.57 -29.42
N ALA A 13 45.77 41.22 -28.76
CA ALA A 13 46.58 40.59 -27.71
C ALA A 13 45.76 40.21 -26.47
N ALA A 14 44.80 41.05 -26.07
CA ALA A 14 43.87 40.72 -24.99
C ALA A 14 42.95 39.55 -25.38
N GLY A 15 42.43 39.56 -26.61
CA GLY A 15 41.59 38.48 -27.13
C GLY A 15 42.32 37.15 -27.18
N THR A 16 43.56 37.11 -27.69
CA THR A 16 44.37 35.89 -27.72
C THR A 16 44.74 35.42 -26.31
N GLY A 17 45.01 36.33 -25.38
CA GLY A 17 45.25 36.01 -23.96
C GLY A 17 44.04 35.35 -23.28
N VAL A 18 42.83 35.84 -23.54
CA VAL A 18 41.58 35.26 -23.00
C VAL A 18 41.33 33.86 -23.59
N VAL A 19 41.53 33.69 -24.90
CA VAL A 19 41.34 32.38 -25.54
C VAL A 19 42.36 31.36 -25.02
N ALA A 20 43.62 31.77 -24.84
CA ALA A 20 44.65 30.89 -24.29
C ALA A 20 44.36 30.48 -22.83
N THR A 21 43.91 31.40 -21.99
CA THR A 21 43.57 31.08 -20.59
C THR A 21 42.36 30.16 -20.49
N LEU A 22 41.32 30.37 -21.31
CA LEU A 22 40.16 29.47 -21.38
C LEU A 22 40.55 28.07 -21.90
N ALA A 23 41.45 27.97 -22.88
CA ALA A 23 41.92 26.69 -23.38
C ALA A 23 42.70 25.90 -22.31
N VAL A 24 43.54 26.58 -21.51
CA VAL A 24 44.25 25.96 -20.39
C VAL A 24 43.29 25.51 -19.31
N GLN A 25 42.32 26.34 -18.92
CA GLN A 25 41.29 25.97 -17.94
C GLN A 25 40.48 24.76 -18.40
N TRP A 26 40.05 24.74 -19.67
CA TRP A 26 39.33 23.61 -20.26
C TRP A 26 40.19 22.34 -20.24
N TYR A 27 41.47 22.44 -20.62
CA TYR A 27 42.39 21.30 -20.60
C TYR A 27 42.58 20.74 -19.18
N VAL A 28 42.84 21.59 -18.20
CA VAL A 28 43.02 21.18 -16.79
C VAL A 28 41.73 20.59 -16.24
N PHE A 29 40.57 21.18 -16.52
CA PHE A 29 39.28 20.67 -16.09
C PHE A 29 38.96 19.29 -16.70
N ASN A 30 39.19 19.12 -18.00
CA ASN A 30 38.91 17.87 -18.70
C ASN A 30 39.89 16.76 -18.28
N HIS A 31 41.15 17.11 -18.01
CA HIS A 31 42.12 16.20 -17.42
C HIS A 31 41.72 15.82 -15.99
N TYR A 32 41.25 16.76 -15.18
CA TYR A 32 40.76 16.49 -13.82
C TYR A 32 39.55 15.56 -13.84
N ILE A 33 38.56 15.82 -14.70
CA ILE A 33 37.36 14.97 -14.84
C ILE A 33 37.72 13.55 -15.28
N LYS A 34 38.65 13.39 -16.23
CA LYS A 34 39.09 12.05 -16.71
C LYS A 34 39.93 11.28 -15.69
N CYS A 35 40.60 11.98 -14.77
CA CYS A 35 41.39 11.38 -13.70
C CYS A 35 40.59 11.10 -12.42
N LEU A 36 39.33 11.53 -12.33
CA LEU A 36 38.48 11.15 -11.21
C LEU A 36 38.20 9.64 -11.27
N PRO A 37 38.39 8.91 -10.15
CA PRO A 37 38.02 7.50 -10.11
C PRO A 37 36.52 7.36 -10.34
N TYR A 38 36.13 6.47 -11.26
CA TYR A 38 34.74 6.12 -11.48
C TYR A 38 34.16 5.51 -10.19
N VAL A 39 33.32 6.28 -9.50
CA VAL A 39 32.53 5.78 -8.38
C VAL A 39 31.34 5.05 -9.00
N GLY A 40 31.53 3.75 -9.25
CA GLY A 40 30.44 2.87 -9.65
C GLY A 40 29.33 2.81 -8.59
N PRO A 41 28.17 2.22 -8.92
CA PRO A 41 27.16 1.93 -7.91
C PRO A 41 27.80 1.19 -6.73
N PRO A 42 27.40 1.47 -5.48
CA PRO A 42 27.98 0.84 -4.31
C PRO A 42 27.96 -0.69 -4.48
N GLY A 43 29.14 -1.32 -4.39
CA GLY A 43 29.29 -2.76 -4.63
C GLY A 43 28.64 -3.67 -3.59
N ALA A 44 28.02 -3.09 -2.55
CA ALA A 44 27.20 -3.80 -1.59
C ALA A 44 25.72 -3.51 -1.89
N PRO A 45 24.85 -4.54 -1.92
CA PRO A 45 23.41 -4.31 -2.00
C PRO A 45 23.00 -3.41 -0.82
N ILE A 46 22.34 -2.29 -1.13
CA ILE A 46 21.89 -1.31 -0.13
C ILE A 46 20.85 -1.96 0.82
N SER A 47 20.20 -3.02 0.36
CA SER A 47 19.20 -3.81 1.07
C SER A 47 19.83 -5.06 1.71
N GLY A 48 19.96 -5.04 3.03
CA GLY A 48 20.23 -6.25 3.80
C GLY A 48 19.07 -7.26 3.71
N HIS A 49 19.38 -8.54 3.87
CA HIS A 49 18.35 -9.58 3.93
C HIS A 49 17.42 -9.34 5.12
N PHE A 50 16.10 -9.36 4.90
CA PHE A 50 15.14 -9.25 5.98
C PHE A 50 15.31 -10.44 6.94
N SER A 51 15.41 -10.17 8.24
CA SER A 51 15.42 -11.22 9.27
C SER A 51 14.53 -10.78 10.43
N LEU A 52 13.66 -11.69 10.88
CA LEU A 52 12.84 -11.45 12.06
C LEU A 52 13.74 -11.61 13.31
N PRO A 53 13.61 -10.72 14.32
CA PRO A 53 14.30 -10.91 15.59
C PRO A 53 14.03 -12.29 16.19
N GLN A 54 15.07 -12.97 16.67
CA GLN A 54 14.98 -14.32 17.22
C GLN A 54 13.94 -14.42 18.36
N SER A 55 13.84 -13.40 19.20
CA SER A 55 12.84 -13.35 20.27
C SER A 55 11.39 -13.44 19.78
N LEU A 56 11.09 -12.91 18.60
CA LEU A 56 9.76 -13.00 17.99
C LEU A 56 9.56 -14.37 17.33
N VAL A 57 10.60 -14.91 16.68
CA VAL A 57 10.56 -16.27 16.12
C VAL A 57 10.29 -17.28 17.23
N ASP A 58 11.04 -17.18 18.34
CA ASP A 58 10.89 -18.04 19.51
C ASP A 58 9.50 -17.89 20.14
N ALA A 59 8.97 -16.67 20.24
CA ALA A 59 7.62 -16.42 20.76
C ALA A 59 6.53 -17.06 19.88
N LEU A 60 6.68 -16.98 18.55
CA LEU A 60 5.76 -17.59 17.58
C LEU A 60 5.85 -19.13 17.62
N GLN A 61 7.06 -19.69 17.66
CA GLN A 61 7.28 -21.14 17.69
C GLN A 61 6.90 -21.78 19.03
N SER A 62 7.20 -21.10 20.15
CA SER A 62 6.86 -21.59 21.50
C SER A 62 5.39 -21.36 21.88
N SER A 63 4.60 -20.71 21.01
CA SER A 63 3.21 -20.30 21.29
C SER A 63 3.07 -19.48 22.58
N ASN A 64 4.15 -18.83 23.05
CA ASN A 64 4.16 -17.95 24.22
C ASN A 64 3.64 -16.55 23.87
N ILE A 65 2.60 -16.47 23.04
CA ILE A 65 1.99 -15.20 22.69
C ILE A 65 0.97 -14.85 23.78
N PRO A 66 1.07 -13.67 24.42
CA PRO A 66 0.12 -13.27 25.45
C PRO A 66 -1.30 -13.35 24.93
N LYS A 67 -2.16 -14.06 25.69
CA LYS A 67 -3.53 -14.38 25.26
C LYS A 67 -4.38 -13.13 25.04
N ARG A 68 -4.14 -12.06 25.80
CA ARG A 68 -4.81 -10.76 25.67
C ARG A 68 -3.92 -9.66 26.25
N GLU A 69 -3.77 -8.58 25.51
CA GLU A 69 -3.03 -7.39 25.90
C GLU A 69 -3.95 -6.17 25.94
N SER A 70 -3.76 -5.31 26.94
CA SER A 70 -4.46 -4.02 27.01
C SER A 70 -3.69 -2.97 26.20
N CYS A 71 -4.33 -2.36 25.21
CA CYS A 71 -3.70 -1.36 24.35
C CYS A 71 -3.93 0.08 24.82
N LEU A 72 -3.70 0.35 26.12
CA LEU A 72 -3.96 1.67 26.70
C LEU A 72 -3.18 2.79 25.99
N ALA A 73 -1.89 2.58 25.71
CA ALA A 73 -1.05 3.56 25.02
C ALA A 73 -1.59 3.89 23.62
N LEU A 74 -2.04 2.88 22.86
CA LEU A 74 -2.64 3.09 21.54
C LEU A 74 -3.97 3.82 21.63
N ASN A 75 -4.82 3.48 22.60
CA ASN A 75 -6.07 4.21 22.83
C ASN A 75 -5.79 5.69 23.14
N LEU A 76 -4.84 5.99 24.02
CA LEU A 76 -4.44 7.37 24.34
C LEU A 76 -3.94 8.11 23.11
N LEU A 77 -3.08 7.47 22.31
CA LEU A 77 -2.58 8.03 21.05
C LEU A 77 -3.73 8.33 20.07
N PHE A 78 -4.63 7.38 19.86
CA PHE A 78 -5.73 7.55 18.92
C PHE A 78 -6.74 8.61 19.38
N GLN A 79 -7.03 8.70 20.68
CA GLN A 79 -7.88 9.76 21.22
C GLN A 79 -7.24 11.14 21.04
N PHE A 80 -5.94 11.26 21.31
CA PHE A 80 -5.19 12.50 21.08
C PHE A 80 -5.24 12.91 19.60
N LEU A 81 -4.91 12.00 18.69
CA LEU A 81 -4.96 12.25 17.25
C LEU A 81 -6.38 12.57 16.77
N PHE A 82 -7.40 11.87 17.27
CA PHE A 82 -8.79 12.12 16.91
C PHE A 82 -9.22 13.54 17.32
N LYS A 83 -8.83 14.01 18.50
CA LYS A 83 -9.15 15.37 18.96
C LYS A 83 -8.62 16.43 17.99
N GLU A 84 -7.41 16.24 17.48
CA GLU A 84 -6.77 17.14 16.52
C GLU A 84 -7.40 17.05 15.12
N LEU A 85 -7.73 15.83 14.69
CA LEU A 85 -8.13 15.54 13.31
C LEU A 85 -9.63 15.62 13.05
N GLN A 86 -10.50 15.47 14.06
CA GLN A 86 -11.95 15.37 13.88
C GLN A 86 -12.57 16.59 13.17
N ASN A 87 -12.01 17.77 13.40
CA ASN A 87 -12.49 19.03 12.83
C ASN A 87 -11.67 19.48 11.62
N ALA A 88 -10.58 18.79 11.29
CA ALA A 88 -9.76 19.11 10.14
C ALA A 88 -10.58 18.95 8.85
N GLU A 89 -10.57 19.98 7.99
CA GLU A 89 -11.36 19.98 6.75
C GLU A 89 -11.01 18.79 5.85
N LYS A 90 -9.73 18.41 5.80
CA LYS A 90 -9.25 17.26 5.02
C LYS A 90 -9.96 15.96 5.44
N VAL A 91 -10.08 15.72 6.74
CA VAL A 91 -10.72 14.53 7.30
C VAL A 91 -12.22 14.58 7.06
N ARG A 92 -12.87 15.72 7.31
CA ARG A 92 -14.30 15.90 7.04
C ARG A 92 -14.62 15.69 5.56
N ARG A 93 -13.81 16.22 4.64
CA ARG A 93 -13.96 16.05 3.19
C ARG A 93 -13.76 14.59 2.78
N TRP A 94 -12.74 13.92 3.32
CA TRP A 94 -12.51 12.50 3.07
C TRP A 94 -13.68 11.64 3.55
N PHE A 95 -14.20 11.88 4.76
CA PHE A 95 -15.37 11.16 5.28
C PHE A 95 -16.62 11.42 4.45
N ARG A 96 -16.91 12.68 4.09
CA ARG A 96 -18.06 13.00 3.23
C ARG A 96 -17.96 12.27 1.90
N HIS A 97 -16.81 12.35 1.22
CA HIS A 97 -16.60 11.64 -0.05
C HIS A 97 -16.77 10.13 0.13
N LYS A 98 -16.22 9.57 1.22
CA LYS A 98 -16.33 8.14 1.49
C LYS A 98 -17.77 7.70 1.73
N LEU A 99 -18.54 8.47 2.49
CA LEU A 99 -19.95 8.21 2.75
C LEU A 99 -20.81 8.38 1.48
N SER A 100 -20.53 9.39 0.65
CA SER A 100 -21.20 9.58 -0.64
C SER A 100 -21.05 8.35 -1.54
N LEU A 101 -19.83 7.81 -1.67
CA LEU A 101 -19.59 6.59 -2.44
C LEU A 101 -20.36 5.37 -1.88
N GLU A 102 -20.42 5.24 -0.55
CA GLU A 102 -21.18 4.14 0.07
C GLU A 102 -22.69 4.34 -0.11
N PHE A 103 -23.21 5.58 -0.15
CA PHE A 103 -24.62 5.86 -0.44
C PHE A 103 -24.98 5.61 -1.90
N GLU A 104 -24.14 6.02 -2.84
CA GLU A 104 -24.33 5.69 -4.26
C GLU A 104 -24.39 4.18 -4.47
N GLU A 105 -23.52 3.42 -3.79
CA GLU A 105 -23.59 1.96 -3.82
C GLU A 105 -24.90 1.43 -3.20
N LEU A 106 -25.38 2.01 -2.10
CA LEU A 106 -26.66 1.63 -1.51
C LEU A 106 -27.85 1.94 -2.44
N LEU A 107 -27.86 3.08 -3.12
CA LEU A 107 -28.91 3.45 -4.07
C LEU A 107 -28.93 2.51 -5.28
N THR A 108 -27.77 2.20 -5.83
CA THR A 108 -27.64 1.39 -7.05
C THR A 108 -27.82 -0.11 -6.82
N ARG A 109 -27.29 -0.66 -5.72
CA ARG A 109 -27.22 -2.12 -5.49
C ARG A 109 -28.27 -2.68 -4.54
N THR A 110 -29.02 -1.84 -3.83
CA THR A 110 -30.01 -2.31 -2.86
C THR A 110 -31.42 -1.88 -3.21
N THR A 111 -32.41 -2.49 -2.56
CA THR A 111 -33.82 -2.09 -2.66
C THR A 111 -34.08 -0.65 -2.21
N THR A 112 -33.10 0.02 -1.63
CA THR A 112 -33.12 1.43 -1.22
C THR A 112 -33.28 2.38 -2.42
N GLY A 113 -32.74 2.03 -3.60
CA GLY A 113 -32.95 2.79 -4.85
C GLY A 113 -34.40 2.79 -5.36
N LYS A 114 -35.26 1.91 -4.83
CA LYS A 114 -36.71 1.97 -5.10
C LYS A 114 -37.42 3.04 -4.28
N LEU A 115 -36.80 3.50 -3.18
CA LEU A 115 -37.36 4.49 -2.26
C LEU A 115 -36.76 5.87 -2.48
N PHE A 116 -35.46 5.93 -2.78
CA PHE A 116 -34.70 7.15 -2.94
C PHE A 116 -34.04 7.21 -4.32
N ASP A 117 -34.13 8.37 -4.95
CA ASP A 117 -33.54 8.68 -6.25
C ASP A 117 -32.15 9.33 -6.07
N CYS A 118 -32.06 10.31 -5.16
CA CYS A 118 -30.81 11.00 -4.85
C CYS A 118 -30.68 11.22 -3.35
N VAL A 119 -29.46 11.12 -2.83
CA VAL A 119 -29.13 11.28 -1.41
C VAL A 119 -27.93 12.21 -1.27
N SER A 120 -28.07 13.27 -0.49
CA SER A 120 -27.01 14.24 -0.22
C SER A 120 -26.76 14.40 1.28
N ILE A 121 -25.50 14.57 1.65
CA ILE A 121 -25.10 14.75 3.06
C ILE A 121 -25.25 16.23 3.41
N ARG A 122 -26.17 16.56 4.32
CA ARG A 122 -26.37 17.92 4.84
C ARG A 122 -25.31 18.25 5.89
N ASP A 123 -25.16 17.39 6.90
CA ASP A 123 -24.19 17.59 7.97
C ASP A 123 -23.57 16.27 8.44
N LEU A 124 -22.34 16.37 8.95
CA LEU A 124 -21.52 15.26 9.42
C LEU A 124 -20.83 15.66 10.72
N CYS A 125 -21.14 14.92 11.77
CA CYS A 125 -20.48 14.95 13.08
C CYS A 125 -19.82 13.59 13.34
N LEU A 126 -18.50 13.56 13.49
CA LEU A 126 -17.75 12.32 13.71
C LEU A 126 -17.93 11.73 15.13
N GLY A 127 -18.59 12.47 16.01
CA GLY A 127 -18.75 12.14 17.43
C GLY A 127 -17.71 12.83 18.31
N THR A 128 -17.77 12.56 19.61
CA THR A 128 -16.93 13.19 20.63
C THR A 128 -15.70 12.37 21.00
N GLN A 129 -15.66 11.09 20.62
CA GLN A 129 -14.67 10.12 21.06
C GLN A 129 -14.28 9.19 19.89
N PHE A 130 -13.04 8.72 19.89
CA PHE A 130 -12.60 7.63 19.04
C PHE A 130 -12.99 6.26 19.65
N PRO A 131 -13.19 5.19 18.85
CA PRO A 131 -13.40 3.84 19.39
C PRO A 131 -12.27 3.39 20.32
N THR A 132 -12.62 2.70 21.40
CA THR A 132 -11.67 2.15 22.39
C THR A 132 -11.40 0.67 22.09
N ILE A 133 -10.13 0.29 22.11
CA ILE A 133 -9.69 -1.10 22.00
C ILE A 133 -9.53 -1.66 23.42
N LYS A 134 -10.47 -2.50 23.87
CA LYS A 134 -10.46 -3.10 25.22
C LYS A 134 -9.34 -4.11 25.38
N SER A 135 -9.16 -4.96 24.37
CA SER A 135 -8.09 -5.96 24.36
C SER A 135 -7.67 -6.32 22.94
N VAL A 136 -6.41 -6.72 22.79
CA VAL A 136 -5.84 -7.24 21.54
C VAL A 136 -5.23 -8.61 21.83
N SER A 137 -5.41 -9.55 20.89
CA SER A 137 -4.84 -10.88 20.98
C SER A 137 -4.42 -11.34 19.59
N VAL A 138 -3.27 -12.02 19.49
CA VAL A 138 -2.88 -12.67 18.23
C VAL A 138 -3.66 -13.98 18.13
N LYS A 139 -4.43 -14.13 17.05
CA LYS A 139 -5.18 -15.36 16.77
C LYS A 139 -4.35 -16.35 15.98
N ASP A 140 -3.66 -15.84 14.97
CA ASP A 140 -2.84 -16.64 14.08
C ASP A 140 -1.68 -15.80 13.53
N ALA A 141 -0.53 -16.43 13.36
CA ALA A 141 0.68 -15.81 12.85
C ALA A 141 1.53 -16.87 12.13
N VAL A 142 1.47 -16.86 10.80
CA VAL A 142 2.12 -17.86 9.94
C VAL A 142 3.43 -17.31 9.41
N LEU A 143 4.51 -18.05 9.63
CA LEU A 143 5.85 -17.74 9.10
C LEU A 143 6.08 -18.45 7.76
N HIS A 144 6.75 -17.77 6.84
CA HIS A 144 7.20 -18.36 5.59
C HIS A 144 8.26 -19.45 5.89
N PRO A 145 8.13 -20.68 5.34
CA PRO A 145 8.99 -21.81 5.68
C PRO A 145 10.49 -21.55 5.39
N GLN A 146 10.80 -20.91 4.27
CA GLN A 146 12.18 -20.64 3.84
C GLN A 146 12.73 -19.28 4.29
N TYR A 147 11.96 -18.20 4.14
CA TYR A 147 12.45 -16.83 4.35
C TYR A 147 12.17 -16.27 5.76
N GLN A 148 11.49 -17.02 6.63
CA GLN A 148 11.22 -16.67 8.04
C GLN A 148 10.58 -15.29 8.28
N HIS A 149 9.90 -14.72 7.28
CA HIS A 149 9.06 -13.54 7.45
C HIS A 149 7.62 -13.94 7.74
N ILE A 150 6.82 -13.01 8.28
CA ILE A 150 5.40 -13.25 8.56
C ILE A 150 4.60 -13.15 7.25
N GLU A 151 3.96 -14.25 6.86
CA GLU A 151 3.07 -14.31 5.68
C GLU A 151 1.67 -13.83 6.00
N THR A 152 1.15 -14.28 7.15
CA THR A 152 -0.20 -13.93 7.61
C THR A 152 -0.16 -13.61 9.09
N LEU A 153 -0.76 -12.48 9.47
CA LEU A 153 -0.95 -12.06 10.85
C LEU A 153 -2.43 -11.75 11.07
N GLU A 154 -3.04 -12.43 12.03
CA GLU A 154 -4.42 -12.23 12.44
C GLU A 154 -4.50 -11.74 13.89
N LEU A 155 -5.07 -10.55 14.06
CA LEU A 155 -5.31 -9.94 15.36
C LEU A 155 -6.81 -9.95 15.66
N CYS A 156 -7.16 -10.32 16.90
CA CYS A 156 -8.50 -10.17 17.44
C CYS A 156 -8.53 -8.98 18.40
N LEU A 157 -9.35 -7.98 18.06
CA LEU A 157 -9.55 -6.71 18.74
C LEU A 157 -10.94 -6.71 19.39
N ASP A 158 -11.03 -6.44 20.68
CA ASP A 158 -12.32 -6.16 21.34
C ASP A 158 -12.59 -4.65 21.27
N LEU A 159 -13.58 -4.25 20.46
CA LEU A 159 -13.85 -2.84 20.14
C LEU A 159 -15.12 -2.36 20.81
N GLU A 160 -15.08 -1.12 21.31
CA GLU A 160 -16.23 -0.42 21.85
C GLU A 160 -16.22 1.05 21.41
N TYR A 161 -17.37 1.54 20.99
CA TYR A 161 -17.58 2.92 20.57
C TYR A 161 -18.88 3.46 21.17
N SER A 162 -18.78 4.64 21.79
CA SER A 162 -19.92 5.37 22.37
C SER A 162 -19.85 6.88 22.08
N GLY A 163 -19.22 7.26 20.98
CA GLY A 163 -18.91 8.67 20.64
C GLY A 163 -20.06 9.45 20.00
N GLY A 164 -21.18 8.83 19.65
CA GLY A 164 -22.37 9.53 19.14
C GLY A 164 -22.25 10.07 17.71
N PHE A 165 -21.53 9.37 16.81
CA PHE A 165 -21.42 9.72 15.39
C PHE A 165 -22.80 10.03 14.81
N GLN A 166 -22.94 11.18 14.17
CA GLN A 166 -24.22 11.65 13.64
C GLN A 166 -24.07 12.13 12.20
N LEU A 167 -25.05 11.76 11.39
CA LEU A 167 -25.13 12.07 9.97
C LEU A 167 -26.52 12.58 9.65
N SER A 168 -26.59 13.75 9.03
CA SER A 168 -27.84 14.36 8.56
C SER A 168 -27.86 14.39 7.04
N ILE A 169 -28.96 13.93 6.47
CA ILE A 169 -29.08 13.57 5.07
C ILE A 169 -30.36 14.16 4.50
N ASP A 170 -30.26 14.75 3.32
CA ASP A 170 -31.41 15.10 2.49
C ASP A 170 -31.57 14.05 1.39
N ALA A 171 -32.75 13.44 1.31
CA ALA A 171 -33.03 12.38 0.36
C ALA A 171 -34.23 12.75 -0.51
N ASN A 172 -34.06 12.70 -1.83
CA ASN A 172 -35.14 12.82 -2.79
C ASN A 172 -35.76 11.45 -3.00
N MET A 173 -37.06 11.34 -2.77
CA MET A 173 -37.80 10.12 -3.03
C MET A 173 -38.14 10.02 -4.52
N VAL A 174 -38.33 8.80 -5.02
CA VAL A 174 -38.72 8.53 -6.43
C VAL A 174 -40.03 9.22 -6.82
N LEU A 175 -40.90 9.51 -5.84
CA LEU A 175 -42.17 10.24 -6.00
C LEU A 175 -41.98 11.77 -6.05
N GLY A 176 -40.75 12.28 -6.18
CA GLY A 176 -40.43 13.72 -6.32
C GLY A 176 -40.49 14.54 -5.04
N LYS A 177 -40.62 13.90 -3.87
CA LYS A 177 -40.70 14.58 -2.56
C LYS A 177 -39.40 14.45 -1.78
N ALA A 178 -38.98 15.52 -1.11
CA ALA A 178 -37.79 15.52 -0.27
C ALA A 178 -38.09 15.02 1.15
N ALA A 179 -37.19 14.20 1.68
CA ALA A 179 -37.20 13.68 3.05
C ALA A 179 -35.90 14.08 3.74
N TYR A 180 -35.99 14.44 5.02
CA TYR A 180 -34.84 14.66 5.88
C TYR A 180 -34.62 13.43 6.76
N LEU A 181 -33.38 12.96 6.86
CA LEU A 181 -32.99 11.81 7.67
C LEU A 181 -31.84 12.21 8.59
N SER A 182 -31.93 11.84 9.87
CA SER A 182 -30.81 11.92 10.80
C SER A 182 -30.51 10.53 11.34
N VAL A 183 -29.25 10.11 11.24
CA VAL A 183 -28.76 8.81 11.70
C VAL A 183 -27.70 9.08 12.75
N LYS A 184 -27.90 8.56 13.96
CA LYS A 184 -26.94 8.64 15.07
C LYS A 184 -26.57 7.24 15.55
N VAL A 185 -25.26 6.99 15.66
CA VAL A 185 -24.71 5.76 16.22
C VAL A 185 -24.42 6.02 17.71
N ASN A 186 -25.26 5.47 18.58
CA ASN A 186 -25.12 5.67 20.02
C ASN A 186 -24.07 4.71 20.60
N HIS A 187 -24.10 3.45 20.16
CA HIS A 187 -23.17 2.43 20.64
C HIS A 187 -22.85 1.40 19.54
N LEU A 188 -21.58 1.02 19.44
CA LEU A 188 -21.11 -0.09 18.61
C LEU A 188 -20.07 -0.89 19.40
N SER A 189 -20.31 -2.19 19.59
CA SER A 189 -19.36 -3.09 20.24
C SER A 189 -19.29 -4.47 19.59
N GLY A 190 -18.11 -5.10 19.66
CA GLY A 190 -17.92 -6.44 19.14
C GLY A 190 -16.44 -6.82 18.97
N GLN A 191 -16.21 -8.13 18.78
CA GLN A 191 -14.89 -8.67 18.49
C GLN A 191 -14.60 -8.55 16.99
N ALA A 192 -13.57 -7.77 16.66
CA ALA A 192 -13.09 -7.55 15.31
C ALA A 192 -11.80 -8.33 15.03
N ARG A 193 -11.70 -8.81 13.79
CA ARG A 193 -10.56 -9.43 13.15
C ARG A 193 -9.86 -8.38 12.29
N LEU A 194 -8.60 -8.10 12.60
CA LEU A 194 -7.70 -7.33 11.76
C LEU A 194 -6.65 -8.30 11.21
N GLN A 195 -6.71 -8.58 9.91
CA GLN A 195 -5.82 -9.52 9.25
C GLN A 195 -4.93 -8.79 8.26
N PHE A 196 -3.64 -9.12 8.28
CA PHE A 196 -2.66 -8.77 7.26
C PHE A 196 -2.19 -10.07 6.60
N THR A 197 -2.21 -10.15 5.27
CA THR A 197 -1.77 -11.35 4.56
C THR A 197 -1.16 -11.00 3.22
N ARG A 198 -0.24 -11.85 2.75
CA ARG A 198 0.39 -11.76 1.43
C ARG A 198 -0.39 -12.50 0.33
N HIS A 199 -1.36 -13.35 0.69
CA HIS A 199 -2.10 -14.16 -0.27
C HIS A 199 -3.53 -13.66 -0.49
N PRO A 200 -4.03 -13.58 -1.74
CA PRO A 200 -3.29 -13.76 -3.01
C PRO A 200 -2.35 -12.58 -3.34
N TYR A 201 -2.60 -11.41 -2.76
CA TYR A 201 -1.74 -10.23 -2.83
C TYR A 201 -1.60 -9.62 -1.44
N THR A 202 -0.56 -8.80 -1.23
CA THR A 202 -0.35 -8.13 0.06
C THR A 202 -1.48 -7.14 0.36
N HIS A 203 -2.29 -7.46 1.36
CA HIS A 203 -3.44 -6.65 1.74
C HIS A 203 -3.74 -6.77 3.24
N TRP A 204 -4.60 -5.88 3.71
CA TRP A 204 -5.20 -5.98 5.02
C TRP A 204 -6.72 -6.03 4.92
N SER A 205 -7.35 -6.63 5.91
CA SER A 205 -8.81 -6.68 6.00
C SER A 205 -9.26 -6.47 7.44
N PHE A 206 -10.47 -5.92 7.56
CA PHE A 206 -11.14 -5.69 8.83
C PHE A 206 -12.56 -6.24 8.75
N SER A 207 -12.91 -7.09 9.70
CA SER A 207 -14.24 -7.71 9.81
C SER A 207 -14.55 -8.08 11.26
N PHE A 208 -15.81 -8.18 11.64
CA PHE A 208 -16.24 -8.71 12.93
C PHE A 208 -16.36 -10.23 12.85
N PHE A 209 -15.98 -10.92 13.93
CA PHE A 209 -16.12 -12.38 14.02
C PHE A 209 -17.59 -12.82 14.01
N GLY A 210 -18.48 -11.99 14.54
CA GLY A 210 -19.92 -12.20 14.52
C GLY A 210 -20.67 -10.88 14.33
N ASP A 211 -22.00 -10.92 14.40
CA ASP A 211 -22.84 -9.73 14.28
C ASP A 211 -22.54 -8.78 15.47
N PRO A 212 -22.01 -7.56 15.23
CA PRO A 212 -21.69 -6.64 16.32
C PRO A 212 -22.97 -6.04 16.92
N VAL A 213 -22.90 -5.64 18.18
CA VAL A 213 -23.98 -4.93 18.86
C VAL A 213 -23.99 -3.49 18.36
N LEU A 214 -25.04 -3.12 17.63
CA LEU A 214 -25.18 -1.79 17.03
C LEU A 214 -26.50 -1.13 17.45
N GLU A 215 -26.36 -0.05 18.22
CA GLU A 215 -27.45 0.81 18.67
C GLU A 215 -27.52 2.08 17.82
N LEU A 216 -28.56 2.16 16.98
CA LEU A 216 -28.81 3.28 16.09
C LEU A 216 -30.06 4.03 16.54
N GLN A 217 -29.97 5.35 16.54
CA GLN A 217 -31.12 6.24 16.58
C GLN A 217 -31.28 6.85 15.19
N VAL A 218 -32.41 6.58 14.54
CA VAL A 218 -32.73 7.15 13.23
C VAL A 218 -34.00 7.97 13.37
N GLU A 219 -33.96 9.18 12.84
CA GLU A 219 -35.09 10.09 12.78
C GLU A 219 -35.34 10.45 11.33
N SER A 220 -36.57 10.30 10.86
CA SER A 220 -36.94 10.62 9.48
C SER A 220 -38.11 11.59 9.48
N GLN A 221 -37.94 12.75 8.85
CA GLN A 221 -38.98 13.76 8.70
C GLN A 221 -39.33 13.92 7.23
N PHE A 222 -40.62 13.85 6.92
CA PHE A 222 -41.16 14.01 5.58
C PHE A 222 -42.24 15.07 5.62
N GLN A 223 -41.98 16.20 4.97
CA GLN A 223 -42.89 17.37 5.01
C GLN A 223 -43.27 17.76 6.46
N GLY A 224 -42.32 17.64 7.39
CA GLY A 224 -42.52 17.93 8.82
C GLY A 224 -43.19 16.81 9.65
N ARG A 225 -43.51 15.65 9.06
CA ARG A 225 -44.10 14.49 9.77
C ARG A 225 -43.13 13.32 9.88
N PRO A 226 -43.07 12.62 11.03
CA PRO A 226 -42.27 11.42 11.15
C PRO A 226 -42.84 10.25 10.34
N LEU A 227 -41.99 9.54 9.61
CA LEU A 227 -42.34 8.32 8.85
C LEU A 227 -41.63 7.08 9.43
N PRO A 228 -42.20 6.41 10.43
CA PRO A 228 -41.53 5.31 11.15
C PRO A 228 -41.15 4.12 10.26
N GLN A 229 -41.90 3.90 9.16
CA GLN A 229 -41.60 2.84 8.19
C GLN A 229 -40.22 3.04 7.55
N ILE A 230 -39.91 4.26 7.13
CA ILE A 230 -38.60 4.60 6.53
C ILE A 230 -37.49 4.42 7.56
N THR A 231 -37.74 4.82 8.81
CA THR A 231 -36.82 4.65 9.92
C THR A 231 -36.39 3.18 10.08
N SER A 232 -37.37 2.26 10.12
CA SER A 232 -37.11 0.82 10.27
C SER A 232 -36.33 0.24 9.09
N ILE A 233 -36.64 0.69 7.86
CA ILE A 233 -35.96 0.26 6.64
C ILE A 233 -34.50 0.69 6.68
N ILE A 234 -34.20 1.95 7.02
CA ILE A 234 -32.82 2.46 7.10
C ILE A 234 -32.01 1.69 8.14
N VAL A 235 -32.56 1.49 9.34
CA VAL A 235 -31.90 0.70 10.40
C VAL A 235 -31.58 -0.70 9.89
N SER A 236 -32.53 -1.36 9.22
CA SER A 236 -32.32 -2.70 8.67
C SER A 236 -31.25 -2.73 7.57
N GLN A 237 -31.20 -1.71 6.70
CA GLN A 237 -30.21 -1.61 5.62
C GLN A 237 -28.81 -1.35 6.17
N ILE A 238 -28.66 -0.49 7.19
CA ILE A 238 -27.36 -0.26 7.83
C ILE A 238 -26.87 -1.56 8.47
N ARG A 239 -27.72 -2.27 9.23
CA ARG A 239 -27.38 -3.56 9.83
C ARG A 239 -27.00 -4.61 8.78
N ARG A 240 -27.78 -4.71 7.70
CA ARG A 240 -27.50 -5.63 6.58
C ARG A 240 -26.20 -5.28 5.86
N SER A 241 -25.93 -4.01 5.64
CA SER A 241 -24.69 -3.54 5.01
C SER A 241 -23.48 -3.86 5.89
N LEU A 242 -23.57 -3.62 7.19
CA LEU A 242 -22.53 -3.97 8.15
C LEU A 242 -22.25 -5.48 8.12
N LYS A 243 -23.28 -6.31 8.18
CA LYS A 243 -23.15 -7.77 8.08
C LYS A 243 -22.55 -8.24 6.76
N LYS A 244 -22.93 -7.62 5.64
CA LYS A 244 -22.45 -8.00 4.30
C LYS A 244 -21.03 -7.53 4.00
N LYS A 245 -20.56 -6.42 4.59
CA LYS A 245 -19.27 -5.82 4.26
C LYS A 245 -18.21 -5.98 5.34
N HIS A 246 -18.63 -6.18 6.59
CA HIS A 246 -17.77 -6.10 7.77
C HIS A 246 -18.01 -7.23 8.76
N THR A 247 -18.72 -8.31 8.40
CA THR A 247 -18.90 -9.47 9.29
C THR A 247 -18.59 -10.75 8.52
N LEU A 248 -17.81 -11.63 9.15
CA LEU A 248 -17.44 -12.90 8.55
C LEU A 248 -18.67 -13.72 8.12
N PRO A 249 -18.60 -14.45 7.00
CA PRO A 249 -17.41 -14.68 6.15
C PRO A 249 -17.08 -13.53 5.19
N ASN A 250 -17.87 -12.46 5.17
CA ASN A 250 -17.67 -11.36 4.23
C ASN A 250 -16.67 -10.33 4.76
N TYR A 251 -15.66 -10.01 3.96
CA TYR A 251 -14.70 -8.95 4.26
C TYR A 251 -14.28 -8.23 2.98
N LYS A 252 -13.74 -7.01 3.15
CA LYS A 252 -13.24 -6.20 2.04
C LYS A 252 -11.72 -6.17 2.08
N LEU A 253 -11.08 -6.59 1.00
CA LEU A 253 -9.64 -6.45 0.80
C LEU A 253 -9.28 -4.96 0.67
N ARG A 254 -8.26 -4.52 1.40
CA ARG A 254 -7.76 -3.14 1.38
C ARG A 254 -6.24 -3.15 1.26
N TYR A 255 -5.72 -2.23 0.45
CA TYR A 255 -4.27 -2.05 0.27
C TYR A 255 -3.80 -0.86 1.10
N LYS A 256 -4.34 0.33 0.81
CA LYS A 256 -4.08 1.56 1.56
C LYS A 256 -4.57 1.46 3.01
N PRO A 257 -3.87 2.08 3.97
CA PRO A 257 -2.67 2.91 3.77
C PRO A 257 -1.36 2.13 3.72
N PHE A 258 -1.36 0.85 4.08
CA PHE A 258 -0.14 0.09 4.36
C PHE A 258 0.55 -0.46 3.11
N PHE A 259 -0.20 -0.80 2.07
CA PHE A 259 0.31 -1.49 0.89
C PHE A 259 -0.03 -0.74 -0.41
N PRO A 260 0.87 -0.75 -1.40
CA PRO A 260 0.53 -0.35 -2.75
C PRO A 260 -0.48 -1.34 -3.33
N LYS A 261 -1.31 -0.87 -4.27
CA LYS A 261 -2.20 -1.75 -5.01
C LYS A 261 -1.38 -2.32 -6.17
N SER A 262 -0.99 -3.59 -6.10
CA SER A 262 -0.36 -4.28 -7.22
C SER A 262 -1.31 -4.29 -8.41
N GLU A 263 -0.85 -3.83 -9.58
CA GLU A 263 -1.64 -3.98 -10.80
C GLU A 263 -1.57 -5.44 -11.28
N PRO A 264 -2.66 -6.02 -11.83
CA PRO A 264 -2.61 -7.38 -12.38
C PRO A 264 -1.65 -7.40 -13.57
N GLY A 265 -0.46 -8.00 -13.39
CA GLY A 265 0.60 -8.07 -14.40
C GLY A 265 1.95 -7.50 -13.92
N GLU A 266 1.97 -6.75 -12.81
CA GLU A 266 3.21 -6.48 -12.08
C GLU A 266 3.57 -7.75 -11.30
N GLU A 267 4.36 -8.61 -11.94
CA GLU A 267 4.98 -9.73 -11.26
C GLU A 267 5.80 -9.24 -10.06
N LEU A 268 6.08 -10.16 -9.16
CA LEU A 268 6.70 -10.01 -7.84
C LEU A 268 8.14 -9.44 -7.86
N GLU A 269 8.50 -8.64 -8.87
CA GLU A 269 9.85 -8.10 -9.05
C GLU A 269 10.20 -7.06 -7.97
N GLU A 270 9.23 -6.25 -7.53
CA GLU A 270 9.51 -5.20 -6.54
C GLU A 270 9.65 -5.71 -5.09
N ALA A 271 9.08 -6.87 -4.75
CA ALA A 271 9.11 -7.40 -3.38
C ALA A 271 10.28 -8.38 -3.12
N THR A 272 10.86 -8.91 -4.19
CA THR A 272 12.06 -9.74 -4.16
C THR A 272 12.97 -9.29 -5.28
N ALA A 273 13.50 -8.07 -5.17
CA ALA A 273 14.78 -7.75 -5.79
C ALA A 273 15.79 -8.72 -5.18
N CYS A 274 15.92 -9.91 -5.79
CA CYS A 274 17.03 -10.80 -5.54
C CYS A 274 18.27 -9.93 -5.72
N PRO A 275 19.15 -9.80 -4.72
CA PRO A 275 20.30 -8.92 -4.85
C PRO A 275 21.07 -9.33 -6.11
N PRO A 276 21.55 -8.38 -6.93
CA PRO A 276 22.34 -8.72 -8.11
C PRO A 276 23.50 -9.60 -7.67
N GLY A 277 23.48 -10.86 -8.11
CA GLY A 277 24.43 -11.89 -7.74
C GLY A 277 25.19 -12.37 -8.97
N THR A 278 26.41 -12.87 -8.77
CA THR A 278 27.20 -13.45 -9.85
C THR A 278 26.93 -14.95 -9.91
N LEU A 279 26.35 -15.43 -11.01
CA LEU A 279 26.20 -16.85 -11.26
C LEU A 279 27.47 -17.39 -11.94
N GLN A 280 28.28 -18.15 -11.21
CA GLN A 280 29.43 -18.86 -11.80
C GLN A 280 28.97 -20.23 -12.30
N VAL A 281 28.89 -20.39 -13.61
CA VAL A 281 28.60 -21.68 -14.25
C VAL A 281 29.90 -22.30 -14.75
N THR A 282 30.16 -23.55 -14.40
CA THR A 282 31.28 -24.33 -14.93
C THR A 282 30.72 -25.56 -15.63
N VAL A 283 30.89 -25.64 -16.94
CA VAL A 283 30.53 -26.83 -17.72
C VAL A 283 31.67 -27.82 -17.59
N ILE A 284 31.40 -28.95 -16.92
CA ILE A 284 32.44 -29.92 -16.56
C ILE A 284 32.57 -30.99 -17.65
N GLU A 285 31.49 -31.69 -17.94
CA GLU A 285 31.48 -32.76 -18.93
C GLU A 285 30.09 -32.94 -19.54
N VAL A 286 30.06 -33.46 -20.77
CA VAL A 286 28.83 -33.91 -21.43
C VAL A 286 29.02 -35.38 -21.79
N THR A 287 28.12 -36.23 -21.32
CA THR A 287 28.17 -37.68 -21.56
C THR A 287 27.00 -38.13 -22.45
N ARG A 288 27.20 -39.23 -23.19
CA ARG A 288 26.16 -39.87 -24.05
C ARG A 288 25.69 -39.02 -25.25
N LEU A 289 26.54 -38.16 -25.79
CA LEU A 289 26.33 -37.58 -27.12
C LEU A 289 26.46 -38.68 -28.18
N MET A 290 25.48 -38.79 -29.07
CA MET A 290 25.54 -39.74 -30.20
C MET A 290 26.51 -39.21 -31.25
N ALA A 291 27.79 -39.60 -31.11
CA ALA A 291 28.89 -39.16 -31.97
C ALA A 291 28.68 -39.51 -33.47
N ASP A 292 27.91 -40.55 -33.76
CA ASP A 292 27.72 -41.07 -35.12
C ASP A 292 26.86 -40.16 -36.03
N LEU A 293 26.24 -39.11 -35.49
CA LEU A 293 25.43 -38.14 -36.26
C LEU A 293 26.06 -36.75 -36.42
N VAL A 294 27.23 -36.50 -35.81
CA VAL A 294 27.81 -35.14 -35.75
C VAL A 294 29.24 -35.15 -36.28
N GLU A 295 29.41 -34.96 -37.58
CA GLU A 295 30.69 -34.55 -38.16
C GLU A 295 30.88 -33.04 -37.92
N GLY A 296 31.44 -32.66 -36.77
CA GLY A 296 31.75 -31.26 -36.47
C GLY A 296 32.12 -30.99 -35.01
N ASP A 297 32.69 -29.81 -34.75
CA ASP A 297 32.98 -29.32 -33.41
C ASP A 297 31.69 -29.13 -32.60
N ILE A 298 31.67 -29.62 -31.35
CA ILE A 298 30.52 -29.54 -30.46
C ILE A 298 30.65 -28.29 -29.60
N TYR A 299 29.63 -27.41 -29.67
CA TYR A 299 29.57 -26.17 -28.90
C TYR A 299 28.46 -26.23 -27.85
N CYS A 300 28.71 -25.64 -26.69
CA CYS A 300 27.71 -25.47 -25.64
C CYS A 300 27.31 -23.99 -25.56
N SER A 301 26.01 -23.71 -25.70
CA SER A 301 25.45 -22.37 -25.51
C SER A 301 24.62 -22.36 -24.23
N LEU A 302 25.00 -21.50 -23.29
CA LEU A 302 24.26 -21.25 -22.05
C LEU A 302 23.57 -19.89 -22.16
N ALA A 303 22.27 -19.87 -21.88
CA ALA A 303 21.48 -18.65 -21.78
C ALA A 303 20.91 -18.54 -20.36
N VAL A 304 20.99 -17.34 -19.81
CA VAL A 304 20.32 -16.95 -18.57
C VAL A 304 19.37 -15.83 -18.98
N ASP A 305 18.06 -16.06 -18.89
CA ASP A 305 17.06 -15.04 -19.22
C ASP A 305 17.21 -13.87 -18.24
N ASP A 306 17.78 -12.75 -18.70
CA ASP A 306 17.02 -11.71 -19.40
C ASP A 306 18.04 -10.69 -19.99
N GLY A 307 18.12 -10.60 -21.32
CA GLY A 307 19.01 -9.67 -22.03
C GLY A 307 20.27 -10.29 -22.65
N TYR A 308 20.15 -10.63 -23.94
CA TYR A 308 21.21 -10.97 -24.91
C TYR A 308 22.65 -10.60 -24.49
N THR A 309 23.38 -11.57 -23.94
CA THR A 309 24.85 -11.56 -23.94
C THR A 309 25.36 -12.88 -24.51
N ASN A 310 25.64 -12.88 -25.82
CA ASN A 310 26.34 -13.98 -26.47
C ASN A 310 27.80 -13.96 -26.02
N ILE A 311 28.18 -14.83 -25.08
CA ILE A 311 29.59 -15.11 -24.80
C ILE A 311 30.02 -16.22 -25.75
N LEU A 312 30.61 -15.83 -26.89
CA LEU A 312 31.29 -16.76 -27.78
C LEU A 312 32.64 -17.14 -27.16
N GLY A 313 32.69 -18.26 -26.45
CA GLY A 313 33.93 -18.90 -26.03
C GLY A 313 34.34 -19.96 -27.04
N ASN A 314 35.44 -19.73 -27.77
CA ASN A 314 36.06 -20.77 -28.59
C ASN A 314 36.87 -21.69 -27.66
N TYR A 315 36.46 -22.94 -27.53
CA TYR A 315 37.24 -23.97 -26.84
C TYR A 315 37.53 -25.10 -27.82
N THR A 316 38.81 -25.25 -28.18
CA THR A 316 39.30 -26.37 -28.97
C THR A 316 39.55 -27.54 -28.03
N ILE A 317 38.71 -28.57 -28.12
CA ILE A 317 38.93 -29.82 -27.38
C ILE A 317 40.05 -30.58 -28.10
N THR A 318 41.20 -30.70 -27.44
CA THR A 318 42.29 -31.57 -27.90
C THR A 318 42.08 -32.97 -27.33
N HIS A 319 41.88 -33.94 -28.21
CA HIS A 319 41.75 -35.35 -27.86
C HIS A 319 43.09 -35.90 -27.34
N THR A 320 43.08 -36.52 -26.16
CA THR A 320 44.05 -37.57 -25.78
C THR A 320 43.47 -38.93 -26.11
#